data_AF-A0A1N6I4P7-F1
#
_entry.id   AF-A0A1N6I4P7-F1
#
_cell.length_a   1.000
_cell.length_b   1.000
_cell.length_c   1.000
_cell.angle_alpha   90.00
_cell.angle_beta   90.00
_cell.angle_gamma   90.00
#
_symmetry.space_group_name_H-M   'P 1'
#
loop_
_entity.id
_entity.type
_entity.pdbx_description
1 polymer ?
#
loop_
_entity_poly.entity_id
_entity_poly.type
_entity_poly.pdbx_seq_one_letter_code
_entity_poly.pdbx_strand_id
1 'polypeptide(L)'
;MRVKTLIGSFSALALAAAFLAWNHAGEVHAQDTPSAHSALNAPAAKAASPVSANADGDADSAERGLYLARAGDCIACHTAEGGKPFAGGLPLQTPFGKIVASNITPDKDTGIGTWSDAEFIRAVKEGRGKHGEYLYPAMPYTAYAKVSDQDLRDIKAYLDTVPSVHNKVEANQLPFPFNIRMLMFGWNLLFFDKTPFKNNDKQSVEWNRGAYLVQGLGHCASCHTAKNFLGGDEAALQGGSLQGWYAPEITSNPYTGLGNWSTEDIVEYLHTGGNARSVASGPMAEAVSNSLQHLSTADLHAVGVYLKSFPGSDRKAPAARDASDATMTLGHSLFMANCAACHRSSGQGVTGMVSSLADSAGVRAPDPANMLRTILIGSRGAVTQSNPTGAAMPNFSWKLTDADIAAVSTYVRNSWGNAAAPISADDVKKVRGSLGAQSAIGVAQNQ
;
A
#
# COMPACT_ATOMS: atom_id res chain seq x y z
N MET A 1 -45.97 22.53 -39.94
CA MET A 1 -45.06 21.60 -40.67
C MET A 1 -43.64 21.91 -40.22
N ARG A 2 -43.01 21.08 -39.35
CA ARG A 2 -42.18 19.88 -39.68
C ARG A 2 -40.87 20.31 -40.39
N VAL A 3 -39.63 19.97 -39.99
CA VAL A 3 -39.02 18.96 -39.10
C VAL A 3 -37.57 19.42 -38.78
N LYS A 4 -37.07 19.20 -37.54
CA LYS A 4 -35.64 18.90 -37.27
C LYS A 4 -35.54 17.87 -36.14
N THR A 5 -35.19 16.64 -36.52
CA THR A 5 -34.86 15.43 -35.73
C THR A 5 -33.48 15.63 -35.07
N LEU A 6 -33.20 15.47 -33.77
CA LEU A 6 -33.29 14.33 -32.83
C LEU A 6 -32.46 13.08 -33.21
N ILE A 7 -31.18 13.10 -32.81
CA ILE A 7 -30.30 11.96 -32.52
C ILE A 7 -29.46 12.48 -31.32
N GLY A 8 -29.62 12.11 -30.05
CA GLY A 8 -30.00 10.83 -29.42
C GLY A 8 -28.75 10.27 -28.74
N SER A 9 -28.25 10.82 -27.62
CA SER A 9 -28.76 10.67 -26.24
C SER A 9 -29.10 9.24 -25.81
N PHE A 10 -28.35 8.23 -26.28
CA PHE A 10 -28.55 6.83 -25.87
C PHE A 10 -27.35 6.15 -25.19
N SER A 11 -26.18 6.79 -25.07
CA SER A 11 -25.00 6.15 -24.45
C SER A 11 -24.77 6.48 -22.97
N ALA A 12 -25.45 7.50 -22.43
CA ALA A 12 -25.23 7.96 -21.06
C ALA A 12 -26.14 7.30 -20.00
N LEU A 13 -27.29 6.74 -20.41
CA LEU A 13 -28.23 6.11 -19.47
C LEU A 13 -27.94 4.62 -19.19
N ALA A 14 -27.15 3.94 -20.03
CA ALA A 14 -26.84 2.52 -19.83
C ALA A 14 -25.86 2.26 -18.67
N LEU A 15 -25.03 3.25 -18.30
CA LEU A 15 -24.09 3.15 -17.17
C LEU A 15 -24.74 3.40 -15.80
N ALA A 16 -25.88 4.10 -15.75
CA ALA A 16 -26.55 4.44 -14.49
C ALA A 16 -27.50 3.34 -13.98
N ALA A 17 -28.06 2.51 -14.88
CA ALA A 17 -29.07 1.51 -14.52
C ALA A 17 -28.52 0.22 -13.91
N ALA A 18 -27.23 -0.10 -14.14
CA ALA A 18 -26.61 -1.31 -13.61
C ALA A 18 -26.27 -1.24 -12.10
N PHE A 19 -26.26 -0.04 -11.52
CA PHE A 19 -25.89 0.18 -10.10
C PHE A 19 -27.03 -0.11 -9.11
N LEU A 20 -28.30 -0.14 -9.54
CA LEU A 20 -29.44 -0.34 -8.64
C LEU A 20 -29.76 -1.83 -8.37
N ALA A 21 -29.11 -2.76 -9.08
CA ALA A 21 -29.43 -4.19 -8.99
C ALA A 21 -28.41 -5.03 -8.19
N TRP A 22 -27.30 -4.47 -7.69
CA TRP A 22 -26.25 -5.25 -7.00
C TRP A 22 -26.46 -5.39 -5.48
N ASN A 23 -27.52 -4.85 -4.89
CA ASN A 23 -27.67 -4.93 -3.43
C ASN A 23 -27.90 -6.34 -2.87
N HIS A 24 -28.02 -7.40 -3.68
CA HIS A 24 -28.28 -8.76 -3.22
C HIS A 24 -27.44 -9.82 -3.96
N ALA A 25 -26.38 -10.30 -3.30
CA ALA A 25 -25.68 -11.61 -3.44
C ALA A 25 -24.18 -11.39 -3.21
N GLY A 26 -23.42 -12.13 -2.40
CA GLY A 26 -23.62 -13.30 -1.56
C GLY A 26 -22.22 -13.64 -1.00
N GLU A 27 -22.16 -14.04 0.27
CA GLU A 27 -20.95 -14.21 1.07
C GLU A 27 -20.15 -15.47 0.71
N VAL A 28 -18.83 -15.44 0.93
CA VAL A 28 -18.04 -16.65 1.18
C VAL A 28 -17.08 -16.39 2.34
N HIS A 29 -17.30 -17.10 3.44
CA HIS A 29 -16.47 -17.09 4.65
C HIS A 29 -15.11 -17.76 4.40
N ALA A 30 -14.03 -17.13 4.86
CA ALA A 30 -12.75 -17.78 5.11
C ALA A 30 -12.44 -17.68 6.61
N GLN A 31 -12.10 -18.82 7.21
CA GLN A 31 -11.78 -18.98 8.63
C GLN A 31 -10.27 -18.96 8.81
N ASP A 32 -9.78 -18.14 9.73
CA ASP A 32 -8.36 -18.01 10.05
C ASP A 32 -7.87 -19.14 10.97
N THR A 33 -6.77 -19.78 10.59
CA THR A 33 -5.94 -20.58 11.51
C THR A 33 -4.50 -20.08 11.47
N PRO A 34 -3.83 -19.92 12.63
CA PRO A 34 -2.47 -19.36 12.68
C PRO A 34 -1.44 -20.41 12.28
N SER A 35 -0.55 -20.10 11.33
CA SER A 35 0.59 -20.94 10.98
C SER A 35 1.92 -20.21 11.09
N ALA A 36 2.89 -20.92 11.68
CA ALA A 36 4.19 -20.46 12.10
C ALA A 36 5.16 -20.27 10.92
N HIS A 37 5.87 -19.13 10.90
CA HIS A 37 6.96 -18.88 9.94
C HIS A 37 8.30 -19.36 10.52
N SER A 38 8.94 -20.30 9.83
CA SER A 38 10.34 -20.69 10.08
C SER A 38 11.27 -19.73 9.34
N ALA A 39 12.14 -19.08 10.09
CA ALA A 39 13.18 -18.18 9.60
C ALA A 39 14.32 -18.96 8.93
N LEU A 40 14.70 -18.56 7.71
CA LEU A 40 15.97 -18.96 7.10
C LEU A 40 16.96 -17.81 7.27
N ASN A 41 17.89 -18.00 8.21
CA ASN A 41 19.05 -17.15 8.43
C ASN A 41 20.11 -17.40 7.35
N ALA A 42 20.60 -16.34 6.72
CA ALA A 42 21.87 -16.34 5.98
C ALA A 42 22.72 -15.14 6.46
N PRO A 43 24.06 -15.28 6.56
CA PRO A 43 24.92 -14.32 7.25
C PRO A 43 25.19 -13.07 6.41
N ALA A 44 25.37 -11.94 7.10
CA ALA A 44 25.62 -10.62 6.52
C ALA A 44 26.98 -10.53 5.81
N ALA A 45 26.98 -10.02 4.57
CA ALA A 45 28.18 -9.74 3.79
C ALA A 45 28.65 -8.29 3.95
N LYS A 46 29.97 -8.12 4.02
CA LYS A 46 30.72 -6.86 4.18
C LYS A 46 30.70 -6.04 2.89
N ALA A 47 30.66 -4.72 3.02
CA ALA A 47 30.71 -3.75 1.91
C ALA A 47 31.99 -3.90 1.05
N ALA A 48 31.84 -3.85 -0.28
CA ALA A 48 32.94 -3.77 -1.23
C ALA A 48 32.65 -2.78 -2.39
N SER A 49 33.67 -1.99 -2.72
CA SER A 49 33.78 -1.14 -3.92
C SER A 49 34.45 -1.93 -5.07
N PRO A 50 34.44 -1.43 -6.34
CA PRO A 50 34.16 -2.25 -7.52
C PRO A 50 35.38 -2.94 -8.14
N VAL A 51 35.18 -4.12 -8.70
CA VAL A 51 36.14 -4.79 -9.61
C VAL A 51 35.42 -5.40 -10.81
N SER A 52 36.08 -5.30 -11.96
CA SER A 52 35.67 -5.64 -13.32
C SER A 52 35.37 -7.13 -13.59
N ALA A 53 34.54 -7.37 -14.61
CA ALA A 53 33.89 -8.63 -14.99
C ALA A 53 34.77 -9.68 -15.71
N ASN A 54 34.54 -10.97 -15.41
CA ASN A 54 33.79 -11.93 -16.25
C ASN A 54 33.98 -13.38 -15.73
N ALA A 55 32.87 -14.14 -15.73
CA ALA A 55 32.53 -15.34 -14.93
C ALA A 55 31.78 -15.03 -13.62
N ASP A 56 32.09 -13.90 -12.98
CA ASP A 56 31.34 -13.35 -11.83
C ASP A 56 30.09 -12.54 -12.26
N GLY A 57 29.94 -12.23 -13.55
CA GLY A 57 28.92 -11.32 -14.07
C GLY A 57 27.46 -11.79 -13.86
N ASP A 58 27.18 -13.08 -13.98
CA ASP A 58 25.83 -13.64 -13.83
C ASP A 58 25.42 -13.76 -12.35
N ALA A 59 26.36 -14.18 -11.49
CA ALA A 59 26.14 -14.22 -10.04
C ALA A 59 25.94 -12.81 -9.48
N ASP A 60 26.76 -11.85 -9.92
CA ASP A 60 26.62 -10.44 -9.55
C ASP A 60 25.30 -9.85 -10.10
N SER A 61 24.86 -10.23 -11.31
CA SER A 61 23.55 -9.83 -11.85
C SER A 61 22.39 -10.40 -11.03
N ALA A 62 22.45 -11.67 -10.64
CA ALA A 62 21.41 -12.27 -9.80
C ALA A 62 21.39 -11.68 -8.39
N GLU A 63 22.53 -11.34 -7.80
CA GLU A 63 22.59 -10.67 -6.49
C GLU A 63 22.00 -9.25 -6.56
N ARG A 64 22.39 -8.45 -7.56
CA ARG A 64 21.77 -7.15 -7.83
C ARG A 64 20.27 -7.30 -8.12
N GLY A 65 19.90 -8.33 -8.86
CA GLY A 65 18.52 -8.68 -9.17
C GLY A 65 17.68 -8.98 -7.93
N LEU A 66 18.23 -9.73 -6.97
CA LEU A 66 17.57 -9.98 -5.68
C LEU A 66 17.31 -8.68 -4.94
N TYR A 67 18.31 -7.81 -4.87
CA TYR A 67 18.17 -6.50 -4.23
C TYR A 67 17.06 -5.66 -4.88
N LEU A 68 17.05 -5.59 -6.21
CA LEU A 68 16.06 -4.82 -6.98
C LEU A 68 14.66 -5.45 -6.93
N ALA A 69 14.55 -6.78 -6.93
CA ALA A 69 13.28 -7.49 -6.79
C ALA A 69 12.66 -7.28 -5.39
N ARG A 70 13.50 -7.19 -4.35
CA ARG A 70 13.08 -6.76 -3.02
C ARG A 70 12.64 -5.30 -3.05
N ALA A 71 13.45 -4.39 -3.60
CA ALA A 71 13.08 -2.98 -3.73
C ALA A 71 11.73 -2.77 -4.45
N GLY A 72 11.48 -3.58 -5.48
CA GLY A 72 10.25 -3.60 -6.28
C GLY A 72 9.06 -4.29 -5.63
N ASP A 73 9.22 -4.84 -4.42
CA ASP A 73 8.23 -5.61 -3.68
C ASP A 73 7.60 -6.76 -4.48
N CYS A 74 8.39 -7.38 -5.39
CA CYS A 74 7.86 -8.38 -6.32
C CYS A 74 7.27 -9.59 -5.59
N ILE A 75 7.89 -9.99 -4.47
CA ILE A 75 7.47 -11.17 -3.70
C ILE A 75 6.12 -10.96 -3.01
N ALA A 76 5.80 -9.74 -2.57
CA ALA A 76 4.56 -9.45 -1.86
C ALA A 76 3.35 -9.66 -2.76
N CYS A 77 3.42 -9.25 -4.03
CA CYS A 77 2.34 -9.46 -4.98
C CYS A 77 2.36 -10.88 -5.56
N HIS A 78 3.52 -11.41 -5.93
CA HIS A 78 3.62 -12.67 -6.66
C HIS A 78 3.67 -13.92 -5.76
N THR A 79 3.18 -13.84 -4.52
CA THR A 79 3.12 -14.99 -3.60
C THR A 79 1.77 -15.03 -2.91
N ALA A 80 0.99 -16.09 -3.13
CA ALA A 80 -0.23 -16.32 -2.36
C ALA A 80 0.08 -16.63 -0.89
N GLU A 81 -0.88 -16.36 0.00
CA GLU A 81 -0.80 -16.80 1.40
C GLU A 81 -0.63 -18.33 1.50
N GLY A 82 0.37 -18.78 2.26
CA GLY A 82 0.77 -20.20 2.32
C GLY A 82 1.33 -20.77 1.01
N GLY A 83 1.47 -19.96 -0.03
CA GLY A 83 1.97 -20.33 -1.34
C GLY A 83 3.50 -20.40 -1.41
N LYS A 84 4.01 -20.89 -2.55
CA LYS A 84 5.45 -20.88 -2.84
C LYS A 84 5.87 -19.49 -3.33
N PRO A 85 7.07 -19.00 -2.97
CA PRO A 85 7.56 -17.70 -3.40
C PRO A 85 7.47 -17.52 -4.91
N PHE A 86 6.98 -16.34 -5.35
CA PHE A 86 6.88 -15.95 -6.76
C PHE A 86 5.93 -16.78 -7.64
N ALA A 87 5.25 -17.79 -7.07
CA ALA A 87 4.36 -18.67 -7.81
C ALA A 87 2.99 -18.04 -8.16
N GLY A 88 2.77 -16.78 -7.81
CA GLY A 88 1.52 -16.05 -8.05
C GLY A 88 0.36 -16.52 -7.17
N GLY A 89 -0.84 -16.15 -7.57
CA GLY A 89 -2.09 -16.59 -6.93
C GLY A 89 -2.66 -15.64 -5.89
N LEU A 90 -1.96 -14.56 -5.53
CA LEU A 90 -2.48 -13.56 -4.61
C LEU A 90 -3.62 -12.76 -5.27
N PRO A 91 -4.82 -12.71 -4.66
CA PRO A 91 -5.93 -11.91 -5.14
C PRO A 91 -5.81 -10.46 -4.66
N LEU A 92 -5.72 -9.52 -5.60
CA LEU A 92 -5.82 -8.09 -5.36
C LEU A 92 -7.25 -7.63 -5.61
N GLN A 93 -7.89 -7.10 -4.58
CA GLN A 93 -9.22 -6.52 -4.73
C GLN A 93 -9.07 -5.11 -5.31
N THR A 94 -9.69 -4.86 -6.46
CA THR A 94 -9.72 -3.52 -7.05
C THR A 94 -11.15 -3.03 -7.16
N PRO A 95 -11.39 -1.71 -7.28
CA PRO A 95 -12.73 -1.18 -7.54
C PRO A 95 -13.38 -1.74 -8.82
N PHE A 96 -12.58 -2.32 -9.72
CA PHE A 96 -13.02 -2.85 -10.99
C PHE A 96 -13.23 -4.37 -10.97
N GLY A 97 -12.91 -5.04 -9.85
CA GLY A 97 -12.96 -6.49 -9.70
C GLY A 97 -11.66 -7.07 -9.14
N LYS A 98 -11.64 -8.39 -9.00
CA LYS A 98 -10.47 -9.13 -8.52
C LYS A 98 -9.45 -9.31 -9.64
N ILE A 99 -8.20 -8.97 -9.37
CA ILE A 99 -7.05 -9.29 -10.24
C ILE A 99 -6.17 -10.27 -9.46
N VAL A 100 -5.65 -11.30 -10.12
CA VAL A 100 -4.79 -12.30 -9.46
C VAL A 100 -3.38 -12.19 -10.01
N ALA A 101 -2.39 -12.08 -9.13
CA ALA A 101 -0.99 -11.97 -9.50
C ALA A 101 -0.49 -13.24 -10.21
N SER A 102 0.25 -13.07 -11.30
CA SER A 102 0.75 -14.18 -12.13
C SER A 102 1.90 -14.95 -11.46
N ASN A 103 2.15 -16.16 -11.93
CA ASN A 103 3.37 -16.91 -11.60
C ASN A 103 4.56 -16.31 -12.37
N ILE A 104 5.61 -15.89 -11.66
CA ILE A 104 6.84 -15.33 -12.25
C ILE A 104 8.08 -16.17 -11.93
N THR A 105 7.90 -17.44 -11.54
CA THR A 105 8.97 -18.43 -11.45
C THR A 105 9.48 -18.84 -12.85
N PRO A 106 10.64 -19.49 -12.97
CA PRO A 106 11.16 -19.94 -14.28
C PRO A 106 10.45 -21.19 -14.82
N ASP A 107 9.26 -21.52 -14.32
CA ASP A 107 8.43 -22.56 -14.91
C ASP A 107 8.12 -22.23 -16.38
N LYS A 108 8.26 -23.23 -17.26
CA LYS A 108 8.19 -23.03 -18.72
C LYS A 108 6.75 -22.93 -19.22
N ASP A 109 5.81 -23.53 -18.50
CA ASP A 109 4.41 -23.68 -18.93
C ASP A 109 3.50 -22.62 -18.32
N THR A 110 3.73 -22.30 -17.04
CA THR A 110 2.87 -21.42 -16.24
C THR A 110 3.59 -20.17 -15.72
N GLY A 111 4.92 -20.14 -15.79
CA GLY A 111 5.77 -19.03 -15.35
C GLY A 111 6.38 -18.23 -16.50
N ILE A 112 7.52 -17.60 -16.23
CA ILE A 112 8.27 -16.76 -17.19
C ILE A 112 9.47 -17.47 -17.82
N GLY A 113 9.63 -18.79 -17.62
CA GLY A 113 10.83 -19.53 -18.05
C GLY A 113 11.08 -19.59 -19.56
N THR A 114 10.08 -19.23 -20.37
CA THR A 114 10.18 -19.14 -21.84
C THR A 114 10.16 -17.70 -22.36
N TRP A 115 10.26 -16.71 -21.47
CA TRP A 115 10.25 -15.30 -21.85
C TRP A 115 11.69 -14.82 -22.05
N SER A 116 11.92 -14.13 -23.17
CA SER A 116 13.14 -13.36 -23.39
C SER A 116 13.18 -12.13 -22.47
N ASP A 117 14.38 -11.58 -22.26
CA ASP A 117 14.55 -10.31 -21.53
C ASP A 117 13.71 -9.18 -22.12
N ALA A 118 13.62 -9.10 -23.45
CA ALA A 118 12.82 -8.08 -24.13
C ALA A 118 11.32 -8.23 -23.85
N GLU A 119 10.80 -9.47 -23.76
CA GLU A 119 9.40 -9.72 -23.39
C GLU A 119 9.14 -9.39 -21.93
N PHE A 120 10.06 -9.76 -21.03
CA PHE A 120 9.98 -9.42 -19.61
C PHE A 120 10.00 -7.89 -19.39
N ILE A 121 10.98 -7.19 -19.96
CA ILE A 121 11.11 -5.73 -19.87
C ILE A 121 9.86 -5.05 -20.42
N ARG A 122 9.34 -5.50 -21.56
CA ARG A 122 8.13 -4.94 -22.16
C ARG A 122 6.91 -5.13 -21.26
N ALA A 123 6.76 -6.28 -20.61
CA ALA A 123 5.68 -6.48 -19.65
C ALA A 123 5.81 -5.56 -18.44
N VAL A 124 6.99 -5.50 -17.84
CA VAL A 124 7.23 -4.74 -16.61
C VAL A 124 7.16 -3.23 -16.85
N LYS A 125 7.71 -2.71 -17.96
CA LYS A 125 7.74 -1.27 -18.26
C LYS A 125 6.51 -0.77 -18.99
N GLU A 126 5.93 -1.57 -19.88
CA GLU A 126 4.87 -1.09 -20.79
C GLU A 126 3.51 -1.70 -20.49
N GLY A 127 3.41 -2.61 -19.52
CA GLY A 127 2.16 -3.29 -19.23
C GLY A 127 1.68 -4.13 -20.42
N ARG A 128 2.59 -4.80 -21.13
CA ARG A 128 2.26 -5.66 -22.29
C ARG A 128 2.82 -7.06 -22.10
N GLY A 129 1.92 -8.04 -21.95
CA GLY A 129 2.30 -9.44 -21.73
C GLY A 129 3.00 -10.09 -22.93
N LYS A 130 3.26 -11.39 -22.80
CA LYS A 130 4.04 -12.17 -23.78
C LYS A 130 3.44 -12.10 -25.18
N HIS A 131 2.11 -12.17 -25.29
CA HIS A 131 1.39 -12.16 -26.56
C HIS A 131 0.90 -10.76 -26.96
N GLY A 132 1.40 -9.70 -26.31
CA GLY A 132 1.10 -8.31 -26.63
C GLY A 132 -0.19 -7.78 -25.99
N GLU A 133 -0.87 -8.60 -25.18
CA GLU A 133 -2.05 -8.22 -24.43
C GLU A 133 -1.74 -7.15 -23.38
N TYR A 134 -2.64 -6.16 -23.23
CA TYR A 134 -2.47 -5.13 -22.20
C TYR A 134 -2.69 -5.72 -20.80
N LEU A 135 -1.84 -5.32 -19.88
CA LEU A 135 -1.94 -5.60 -18.45
C LEU A 135 -2.66 -4.43 -17.77
N TYR A 136 -3.35 -4.73 -16.67
CA TYR A 136 -3.90 -3.70 -15.81
C TYR A 136 -2.81 -3.12 -14.92
N PRO A 137 -2.87 -1.82 -14.57
CA PRO A 137 -1.88 -1.17 -13.71
C PRO A 137 -1.96 -1.61 -12.24
N ALA A 138 -2.53 -2.79 -11.96
CA ALA A 138 -2.38 -3.48 -10.68
C ALA A 138 -0.93 -3.94 -10.47
N MET A 139 -0.23 -4.33 -11.55
CA MET A 139 1.22 -4.32 -11.58
C MET A 139 1.64 -2.88 -11.93
N PRO A 140 2.47 -2.20 -11.12
CA PRO A 140 2.71 -0.76 -11.25
C PRO A 140 3.68 -0.41 -12.39
N TYR A 141 3.37 -0.87 -13.62
CA TYR A 141 4.19 -0.65 -14.82
C TYR A 141 4.36 0.84 -15.14
N THR A 142 3.43 1.69 -14.72
CA THR A 142 3.53 3.14 -14.85
C THR A 142 4.69 3.71 -14.03
N ALA A 143 5.00 3.13 -12.87
CA ALA A 143 6.18 3.45 -12.08
C ALA A 143 7.42 2.74 -12.65
N TYR A 144 7.31 1.45 -12.97
CA TYR A 144 8.44 0.67 -13.48
C TYR A 144 8.97 1.13 -14.84
N ALA A 145 8.22 1.93 -15.62
CA ALA A 145 8.74 2.61 -16.80
C ALA A 145 9.98 3.49 -16.50
N LYS A 146 10.14 3.96 -15.25
CA LYS A 146 11.31 4.72 -14.79
C LYS A 146 12.56 3.86 -14.60
N VAL A 147 12.40 2.55 -14.43
CA VAL A 147 13.49 1.60 -14.14
C VAL A 147 14.34 1.37 -15.39
N SER A 148 15.66 1.26 -15.18
CA SER A 148 16.62 1.00 -16.24
C SER A 148 16.42 -0.40 -16.84
N ASP A 149 16.69 -0.58 -18.13
CA ASP A 149 16.59 -1.90 -18.76
C ASP A 149 17.60 -2.89 -18.16
N GLN A 150 18.74 -2.39 -17.65
CA GLN A 150 19.74 -3.23 -17.00
C GLN A 150 19.23 -3.76 -15.66
N ASP A 151 18.60 -2.92 -14.85
CA ASP A 151 18.03 -3.30 -13.55
C ASP A 151 16.94 -4.37 -13.73
N LEU A 152 16.15 -4.27 -14.81
CA LEU A 152 15.15 -5.28 -15.15
C LEU A 152 15.75 -6.59 -15.63
N ARG A 153 16.87 -6.55 -16.38
CA ARG A 153 17.63 -7.77 -16.72
C ARG A 153 18.21 -8.43 -15.48
N ASP A 154 18.75 -7.63 -14.55
CA ASP A 154 19.26 -8.16 -13.27
C ASP A 154 18.13 -8.81 -12.46
N ILE A 155 16.95 -8.17 -12.35
CA ILE A 155 15.76 -8.78 -11.73
C ILE A 155 15.39 -10.11 -12.41
N LYS A 156 15.37 -10.14 -13.75
CA LYS A 156 15.05 -11.36 -14.50
C LYS A 156 16.08 -12.46 -14.24
N ALA A 157 17.37 -12.13 -14.22
CA ALA A 157 18.45 -13.06 -13.88
C ALA A 157 18.25 -13.66 -12.50
N TYR A 158 17.85 -12.87 -11.49
CA TYR A 158 17.49 -13.39 -10.17
C TYR A 158 16.26 -14.32 -10.23
N LEU A 159 15.18 -13.91 -10.89
CA LEU A 159 13.97 -14.73 -11.00
C LEU A 159 14.25 -16.08 -11.67
N ASP A 160 15.20 -16.14 -12.61
CA ASP A 160 15.62 -17.40 -13.24
C ASP A 160 16.33 -18.37 -12.27
N THR A 161 16.82 -17.89 -11.13
CA THR A 161 17.41 -18.71 -10.06
C THR A 161 16.39 -19.24 -9.05
N VAL A 162 15.17 -18.69 -9.02
CA VAL A 162 14.13 -19.08 -8.08
C VAL A 162 13.66 -20.52 -8.39
N PRO A 163 13.31 -21.33 -7.37
CA PRO A 163 12.71 -22.64 -7.62
C PRO A 163 11.52 -22.57 -8.57
N SER A 164 11.58 -23.36 -9.65
CA SER A 164 10.47 -23.48 -10.59
C SER A 164 9.23 -24.05 -9.90
N VAL A 165 8.08 -23.39 -10.08
CA VAL A 165 6.80 -23.85 -9.56
C VAL A 165 5.78 -23.84 -10.68
N HIS A 166 5.24 -25.01 -10.98
CA HIS A 166 4.11 -25.12 -11.89
C HIS A 166 2.83 -24.68 -11.17
N ASN A 167 2.31 -23.50 -11.51
CA ASN A 167 1.07 -22.96 -10.96
C ASN A 167 0.37 -22.09 -12.01
N LYS A 168 -0.70 -22.61 -12.60
CA LYS A 168 -1.49 -21.89 -13.59
C LYS A 168 -2.44 -20.91 -12.89
N VAL A 169 -2.22 -19.61 -13.10
CA VAL A 169 -3.08 -18.55 -12.56
C VAL A 169 -3.85 -17.85 -13.68
N GLU A 170 -5.17 -17.86 -13.57
CA GLU A 170 -6.04 -17.09 -14.47
C GLU A 170 -6.11 -15.64 -13.98
N ALA A 171 -5.27 -14.77 -14.54
CA ALA A 171 -5.18 -13.36 -14.14
C ALA A 171 -6.36 -12.49 -14.67
N ASN A 172 -7.13 -12.98 -15.63
CA ASN A 172 -8.20 -12.22 -16.31
C ASN A 172 -9.58 -12.45 -15.67
N GLN A 173 -9.76 -11.98 -14.43
CA GLN A 173 -11.01 -12.18 -13.66
C GLN A 173 -11.89 -10.93 -13.57
N LEU A 174 -11.57 -9.87 -14.31
CA LEU A 174 -12.36 -8.65 -14.27
C LEU A 174 -13.72 -8.84 -14.98
N PRO A 175 -14.83 -8.32 -14.40
CA PRO A 175 -16.14 -8.32 -15.03
C PRO A 175 -16.20 -7.34 -16.22
N PHE A 176 -17.22 -7.52 -17.06
CA PHE A 176 -17.54 -6.53 -18.11
C PHE A 176 -17.87 -5.15 -17.49
N PRO A 177 -17.42 -4.03 -18.07
CA PRO A 177 -16.64 -3.90 -19.31
C PRO A 177 -15.11 -3.97 -19.12
N PHE A 178 -14.64 -4.13 -17.89
CA PHE A 178 -13.21 -4.20 -17.54
C PHE A 178 -12.54 -5.51 -17.94
N ASN A 179 -13.25 -6.46 -18.56
CA ASN A 179 -12.62 -7.57 -19.28
C ASN A 179 -12.09 -7.17 -20.67
N ILE A 180 -12.49 -6.01 -21.20
CA ILE A 180 -12.07 -5.51 -22.52
C ILE A 180 -10.72 -4.78 -22.40
N ARG A 181 -9.62 -5.53 -22.56
CA ARG A 181 -8.24 -5.00 -22.44
C ARG A 181 -7.91 -3.85 -23.39
N MET A 182 -8.64 -3.67 -24.50
CA MET A 182 -8.48 -2.52 -25.39
C MET A 182 -8.82 -1.18 -24.71
N LEU A 183 -9.62 -1.17 -23.64
CA LEU A 183 -9.84 0.05 -22.86
C LEU A 183 -8.53 0.58 -22.23
N MET A 184 -7.58 -0.31 -21.93
CA MET A 184 -6.26 0.08 -21.41
C MET A 184 -5.41 0.81 -22.46
N PHE A 185 -5.65 0.62 -23.77
CA PHE A 185 -4.99 1.44 -24.78
C PHE A 185 -5.39 2.93 -24.63
N GLY A 186 -6.68 3.20 -24.49
CA GLY A 186 -7.18 4.55 -24.29
C GLY A 186 -6.71 5.15 -22.96
N TRP A 187 -6.71 4.37 -21.89
CA TRP A 187 -6.20 4.80 -20.59
C TRP A 187 -4.70 5.12 -20.62
N ASN A 188 -3.88 4.25 -21.23
CA ASN A 188 -2.44 4.48 -21.39
C ASN A 188 -2.15 5.75 -22.20
N LEU A 189 -2.96 6.06 -23.22
CA LEU A 189 -2.79 7.29 -23.99
C LEU A 189 -2.96 8.55 -23.13
N LEU A 190 -3.79 8.48 -22.09
CA LEU A 190 -4.09 9.62 -21.22
C LEU A 190 -3.13 9.72 -20.03
N PHE A 191 -2.72 8.59 -19.44
CA PHE A 191 -2.08 8.58 -18.12
C PHE A 191 -0.72 7.88 -18.07
N PHE A 192 -0.31 7.15 -19.10
CA PHE A 192 0.96 6.42 -19.06
C PHE A 192 2.12 7.23 -19.63
N ASP A 193 2.99 7.71 -18.74
CA ASP A 193 4.29 8.29 -19.10
C ASP A 193 5.37 7.21 -19.20
N LYS A 194 5.68 6.82 -20.44
CA LYS A 194 6.74 5.84 -20.75
C LYS A 194 8.16 6.40 -20.69
N THR A 195 8.37 7.65 -20.27
CA THR A 195 9.69 8.28 -20.26
C THR A 195 10.57 7.65 -19.17
N PRO A 196 11.73 7.07 -19.50
CA PRO A 196 12.65 6.52 -18.51
C PRO A 196 13.14 7.59 -17.53
N PHE A 197 13.60 7.17 -16.36
CA PHE A 197 14.20 8.10 -15.41
C PHE A 197 15.44 8.77 -16.00
N LYS A 198 15.59 10.06 -15.71
CA LYS A 198 16.76 10.86 -16.04
C LYS A 198 17.19 11.64 -14.81
N ASN A 199 18.48 11.62 -14.54
CA ASN A 199 19.06 12.44 -13.48
C ASN A 199 18.77 13.92 -13.75
N ASN A 200 18.47 14.64 -12.67
CA ASN A 200 18.40 16.08 -12.66
C ASN A 200 19.77 16.64 -12.25
N ASP A 201 20.45 17.32 -13.18
CA ASP A 201 21.79 17.88 -12.98
C ASP A 201 21.84 18.97 -11.91
N LYS A 202 20.68 19.52 -11.50
CA LYS A 202 20.57 20.52 -10.42
C LYS A 202 20.44 19.88 -9.04
N GLN A 203 20.34 18.57 -8.96
CA GLN A 203 20.11 17.83 -7.73
C GLN A 203 21.32 16.97 -7.38
N SER A 204 21.47 16.65 -6.09
CA SER A 204 22.55 15.78 -5.64
C SER A 204 22.41 14.37 -6.20
N VAL A 205 23.52 13.61 -6.21
CA VAL A 205 23.51 12.18 -6.57
C VAL A 205 22.52 11.40 -5.68
N GLU A 206 22.52 11.70 -4.39
CA GLU A 206 21.62 11.10 -3.42
C GLU A 206 20.15 11.41 -3.68
N TRP A 207 19.81 12.67 -3.99
CA TRP A 207 18.45 13.03 -4.37
C TRP A 207 17.99 12.29 -5.62
N ASN A 208 18.85 12.20 -6.64
CA ASN A 208 18.55 11.46 -7.87
C ASN A 208 18.36 9.96 -7.60
N ARG A 209 19.15 9.38 -6.69
CA ARG A 209 18.98 7.99 -6.25
C ARG A 209 17.63 7.78 -5.56
N GLY A 210 17.25 8.68 -4.66
CA GLY A 210 15.95 8.64 -3.98
C GLY A 210 14.79 8.79 -4.98
N ALA A 211 14.91 9.71 -5.93
CA ALA A 211 13.95 9.91 -7.00
C ALA A 211 13.74 8.65 -7.84
N TYR A 212 14.84 7.99 -8.24
CA TYR A 212 14.80 6.73 -8.98
C TYR A 212 14.09 5.61 -8.23
N LEU A 213 14.37 5.46 -6.93
CA LEU A 213 13.73 4.44 -6.09
C LEU A 213 12.25 4.73 -5.85
N VAL A 214 11.90 5.96 -5.46
CA VAL A 214 10.52 6.34 -5.12
C VAL A 214 9.59 6.34 -6.34
N GLN A 215 10.08 6.81 -7.49
CA GLN A 215 9.29 6.85 -8.74
C GLN A 215 9.30 5.52 -9.50
N GLY A 216 10.34 4.70 -9.31
CA GLY A 216 10.53 3.42 -9.96
C GLY A 216 10.08 2.25 -9.10
N LEU A 217 11.04 1.44 -8.64
CA LEU A 217 10.76 0.16 -7.95
C LEU A 217 9.98 0.33 -6.65
N GLY A 218 10.22 1.37 -5.87
CA GLY A 218 9.47 1.65 -4.64
C GLY A 218 8.04 2.17 -4.88
N HIS A 219 7.74 2.61 -6.12
CA HIS A 219 6.41 2.97 -6.61
C HIS A 219 5.50 3.69 -5.60
N CYS A 220 6.05 4.64 -4.82
CA CYS A 220 5.38 5.12 -3.61
C CYS A 220 4.07 5.86 -3.94
N ALA A 221 4.04 6.53 -5.09
CA ALA A 221 2.86 7.19 -5.64
C ALA A 221 1.68 6.23 -5.90
N SER A 222 1.92 4.93 -6.10
CA SER A 222 0.85 3.95 -6.33
C SER A 222 -0.13 3.86 -5.17
N CYS A 223 0.34 4.13 -3.94
CA CYS A 223 -0.50 4.19 -2.74
C CYS A 223 -0.68 5.63 -2.25
N HIS A 224 0.40 6.41 -2.18
CA HIS A 224 0.40 7.72 -1.52
C HIS A 224 -0.08 8.89 -2.39
N THR A 225 -0.50 8.65 -3.63
CA THR A 225 -1.11 9.67 -4.51
C THR A 225 -2.57 9.31 -4.75
N ALA A 226 -3.48 10.26 -4.51
CA ALA A 226 -4.89 10.10 -4.83
C ALA A 226 -5.08 9.85 -6.33
N LYS A 227 -6.08 9.02 -6.66
CA LYS A 227 -6.48 8.74 -8.04
C LYS A 227 -7.76 9.49 -8.36
N ASN A 228 -7.82 10.11 -9.53
CA ASN A 228 -9.04 10.73 -10.04
C ASN A 228 -10.08 9.67 -10.44
N PHE A 229 -11.28 10.10 -10.84
CA PHE A 229 -12.37 9.20 -11.24
C PHE A 229 -12.00 8.24 -12.39
N LEU A 230 -11.04 8.60 -13.25
CA LEU A 230 -10.56 7.77 -14.35
C LEU A 230 -9.34 6.91 -13.96
N GLY A 231 -8.91 6.93 -12.69
CA GLY A 231 -7.78 6.17 -12.17
C GLY A 231 -6.41 6.79 -12.42
N GLY A 232 -6.33 8.02 -12.93
CA GLY A 232 -5.07 8.76 -13.11
C GLY A 232 -4.61 9.46 -11.83
N ASP A 233 -3.31 9.73 -11.72
CA ASP A 233 -2.71 10.40 -10.56
C ASP A 233 -3.17 11.87 -10.42
N GLU A 234 -3.44 12.29 -9.19
CA GLU A 234 -3.67 13.69 -8.82
C GLU A 234 -2.44 14.28 -8.11
N ALA A 235 -2.65 15.03 -7.01
CA ALA A 235 -1.58 15.69 -6.27
C ALA A 235 -0.60 14.67 -5.68
N ALA A 236 0.63 14.68 -6.20
CA ALA A 236 1.66 13.69 -5.90
C ALA A 236 1.93 13.59 -4.39
N LEU A 237 1.85 12.37 -3.86
CA LEU A 237 2.23 11.99 -2.49
C LEU A 237 1.41 12.65 -1.36
N GLN A 238 0.26 13.29 -1.67
CA GLN A 238 -0.61 13.96 -0.70
C GLN A 238 -1.64 13.04 0.00
N GLY A 239 -1.46 11.73 -0.15
CA GLY A 239 -2.30 10.67 0.40
C GLY A 239 -3.36 10.18 -0.57
N GLY A 240 -3.80 8.94 -0.39
CA GLY A 240 -4.78 8.28 -1.26
C GLY A 240 -5.39 7.04 -0.59
N SER A 241 -6.61 6.67 -0.98
CA SER A 241 -7.26 5.46 -0.46
C SER A 241 -7.14 4.29 -1.46
N LEU A 242 -6.72 3.13 -0.97
CA LEU A 242 -6.56 1.90 -1.75
C LEU A 242 -6.99 0.70 -0.90
N GLN A 243 -7.87 -0.17 -1.43
CA GLN A 243 -8.29 -1.41 -0.76
C GLN A 243 -8.86 -1.22 0.67
N GLY A 244 -9.59 -0.12 0.89
CA GLY A 244 -10.14 0.23 2.20
C GLY A 244 -9.08 0.66 3.22
N TRP A 245 -7.86 0.92 2.78
CA TRP A 245 -6.80 1.57 3.55
C TRP A 245 -6.57 2.98 3.01
N TYR A 246 -6.15 3.88 3.89
CA TYR A 246 -5.69 5.22 3.55
C TYR A 246 -4.17 5.26 3.64
N ALA A 247 -3.48 5.44 2.52
CA ALA A 247 -2.06 5.76 2.52
C ALA A 247 -1.91 7.25 2.86
N PRO A 248 -1.21 7.60 3.95
CA PRO A 248 -1.10 8.99 4.40
C PRO A 248 -0.32 9.87 3.43
N GLU A 249 -0.41 11.18 3.60
CA GLU A 249 0.50 12.11 2.93
C GLU A 249 1.95 11.86 3.36
N ILE A 250 2.89 11.87 2.41
CA ILE A 250 4.33 11.68 2.67
C ILE A 250 5.20 12.84 2.15
N THR A 251 4.58 14.01 1.97
CA THR A 251 5.27 15.27 1.67
C THR A 251 5.75 15.97 2.95
N SER A 252 6.40 17.13 2.82
CA SER A 252 6.85 17.93 3.97
C SER A 252 5.74 18.70 4.73
N ASN A 253 4.46 18.33 4.61
CA ASN A 253 3.40 18.93 5.42
C ASN A 253 3.59 18.57 6.92
N PRO A 254 3.60 19.54 7.86
CA PRO A 254 3.85 19.27 9.28
C PRO A 254 2.63 18.75 10.06
N TYR A 255 1.43 18.83 9.48
CA TYR A 255 0.18 18.40 10.08
C TYR A 255 -0.19 16.95 9.70
N THR A 256 -0.24 16.63 8.41
CA THR A 256 -0.60 15.30 7.89
C THR A 256 0.52 14.54 7.20
N GLY A 257 1.68 15.18 6.97
CA GLY A 257 2.83 14.58 6.29
C GLY A 257 4.05 14.36 7.18
N LEU A 258 5.22 14.30 6.54
CA LEU A 258 6.54 14.08 7.14
C LEU A 258 7.27 15.39 7.51
N GLY A 259 6.55 16.52 7.58
CA GLY A 259 7.17 17.82 7.85
C GLY A 259 7.97 17.84 9.16
N ASN A 260 7.46 17.17 10.20
CA ASN A 260 8.10 17.08 11.52
C ASN A 260 9.01 15.85 11.70
N TRP A 261 9.18 15.04 10.66
CA TRP A 261 10.08 13.88 10.68
C TRP A 261 11.46 14.31 10.18
N SER A 262 12.51 13.83 10.85
CA SER A 262 13.86 13.90 10.29
C SER A 262 14.04 12.86 9.18
N THR A 263 15.12 12.94 8.42
CA THR A 263 15.47 11.90 7.45
C THR A 263 15.74 10.58 8.16
N GLU A 264 16.32 10.62 9.36
CA GLU A 264 16.61 9.45 10.19
C GLU A 264 15.32 8.79 10.71
N ASP A 265 14.30 9.58 11.09
CA ASP A 265 12.98 9.03 11.44
C ASP A 265 12.39 8.21 10.28
N ILE A 266 12.56 8.70 9.04
CA ILE A 266 12.10 8.01 7.83
C ILE A 266 12.91 6.72 7.62
N VAL A 267 14.25 6.80 7.70
CA VAL A 267 15.12 5.63 7.56
C VAL A 267 14.78 4.54 8.59
N GLU A 268 14.63 4.91 9.86
CA GLU A 268 14.28 3.98 10.94
C GLU A 268 12.93 3.31 10.65
N TYR A 269 11.92 4.08 10.25
CA TYR A 269 10.59 3.56 9.95
C TYR A 269 10.59 2.60 8.75
N LEU A 270 11.25 2.96 7.65
CA LEU A 270 11.30 2.13 6.44
C LEU A 270 12.13 0.85 6.67
N HIS A 271 13.16 0.91 7.53
CA HIS A 271 14.01 -0.23 7.85
C HIS A 271 13.37 -1.21 8.84
N THR A 272 12.74 -0.70 9.90
CA THR A 272 12.30 -1.51 11.05
C THR A 272 10.79 -1.71 11.10
N GLY A 273 10.03 -0.83 10.45
CA GLY A 273 8.58 -0.78 10.48
C GLY A 273 8.00 0.03 11.64
N GLY A 274 8.81 0.69 12.45
CA GLY A 274 8.32 1.58 13.49
C GLY A 274 9.40 2.48 14.07
N ASN A 275 9.01 3.64 14.57
CA ASN A 275 9.91 4.59 15.23
C ASN A 275 9.18 5.25 16.42
N ALA A 276 9.69 6.39 16.90
CA ALA A 276 9.04 7.15 17.98
C ALA A 276 7.72 7.82 17.56
N ARG A 277 7.42 7.91 16.26
CA ARG A 277 6.29 8.64 15.70
C ARG A 277 5.14 7.72 15.26
N SER A 278 5.46 6.57 14.69
CA SER A 278 4.48 5.69 14.06
C SER A 278 4.96 4.25 13.99
N VAL A 279 4.01 3.34 13.76
CA VAL A 279 4.26 1.93 13.44
C VAL A 279 3.51 1.59 12.15
N ALA A 280 4.21 0.97 11.20
CA ALA A 280 3.65 0.50 9.95
C ALA A 280 2.62 -0.59 10.22
N SER A 281 1.49 -0.53 9.53
CA SER A 281 0.39 -1.49 9.65
C SER A 281 -0.26 -1.73 8.29
N GLY A 282 -1.02 -2.82 8.18
CA GLY A 282 -1.70 -3.19 6.93
C GLY A 282 -0.72 -3.29 5.75
N PRO A 283 -1.08 -2.77 4.56
CA PRO A 283 -0.22 -2.82 3.38
C PRO A 283 1.17 -2.19 3.57
N MET A 284 1.28 -1.17 4.43
CA MET A 284 2.58 -0.57 4.71
C MET A 284 3.47 -1.49 5.56
N ALA A 285 2.89 -2.28 6.46
CA ALA A 285 3.64 -3.30 7.20
C ALA A 285 4.17 -4.38 6.26
N GLU A 286 3.38 -4.79 5.26
CA GLU A 286 3.80 -5.72 4.21
C GLU A 286 4.92 -5.15 3.36
N ALA A 287 4.79 -3.90 2.87
CA ALA A 287 5.81 -3.22 2.10
C ALA A 287 7.14 -3.10 2.87
N VAL A 288 7.10 -2.82 4.17
CA VAL A 288 8.31 -2.84 5.00
C VAL A 288 8.86 -4.26 5.13
N SER A 289 8.00 -5.23 5.45
CA SER A 289 8.42 -6.60 5.76
C SER A 289 8.97 -7.35 4.52
N ASN A 290 8.45 -7.08 3.33
CA ASN A 290 8.82 -7.81 2.12
C ASN A 290 9.84 -7.07 1.25
N SER A 291 9.93 -5.74 1.39
CA SER A 291 10.75 -4.88 0.53
C SER A 291 11.72 -4.00 1.32
N LEU A 292 11.20 -2.97 2.01
CA LEU A 292 12.01 -1.81 2.40
C LEU A 292 13.06 -2.13 3.46
N GLN A 293 12.80 -3.09 4.36
CA GLN A 293 13.78 -3.51 5.37
C GLN A 293 15.07 -4.09 4.76
N HIS A 294 15.04 -4.49 3.49
CA HIS A 294 16.17 -5.09 2.80
C HIS A 294 16.99 -4.08 2.00
N LEU A 295 16.57 -2.83 1.94
CA LEU A 295 17.32 -1.78 1.27
C LEU A 295 18.52 -1.36 2.12
N SER A 296 19.59 -0.96 1.44
CA SER A 296 20.75 -0.39 2.12
C SER A 296 20.36 0.90 2.84
N THR A 297 21.02 1.20 3.97
CA THR A 297 20.79 2.46 4.70
C THR A 297 21.02 3.69 3.82
N ALA A 298 21.96 3.63 2.87
CA ALA A 298 22.20 4.70 1.91
C ALA A 298 20.99 4.93 0.99
N ASP A 299 20.37 3.86 0.49
CA ASP A 299 19.18 3.97 -0.35
C ASP A 299 17.96 4.43 0.45
N LEU A 300 17.78 3.96 1.69
CA LEU A 300 16.72 4.46 2.57
C LEU A 300 16.91 5.95 2.89
N HIS A 301 18.14 6.39 3.09
CA HIS A 301 18.44 7.80 3.31
C HIS A 301 18.17 8.64 2.05
N ALA A 302 18.56 8.14 0.87
CA ALA A 302 18.23 8.76 -0.42
C ALA A 302 16.71 8.91 -0.62
N VAL A 303 15.93 7.88 -0.28
CA VAL A 303 14.46 7.94 -0.27
C VAL A 303 13.97 9.06 0.65
N GLY A 304 14.48 9.14 1.88
CA GLY A 304 14.14 10.21 2.82
C GLY A 304 14.46 11.62 2.29
N VAL A 305 15.66 11.82 1.72
CA VAL A 305 16.07 13.08 1.08
C VAL A 305 15.12 13.48 -0.04
N TYR A 306 14.73 12.52 -0.88
CA TYR A 306 13.80 12.79 -1.98
C TYR A 306 12.39 13.13 -1.48
N LEU A 307 11.84 12.37 -0.52
CA LEU A 307 10.51 12.62 0.04
C LEU A 307 10.43 14.00 0.72
N LYS A 308 11.47 14.40 1.47
CA LYS A 308 11.56 15.72 2.11
C LYS A 308 11.63 16.88 1.11
N SER A 309 11.98 16.62 -0.15
CA SER A 309 12.03 17.66 -1.19
C SER A 309 10.65 18.08 -1.71
N PHE A 310 9.59 17.30 -1.45
CA PHE A 310 8.24 17.67 -1.85
C PHE A 310 7.66 18.74 -0.91
N PRO A 311 7.10 19.84 -1.46
CA PRO A 311 6.38 20.79 -0.64
C PRO A 311 5.18 20.11 0.03
N GLY A 312 4.89 20.50 1.26
CA GLY A 312 3.68 20.06 1.95
C GLY A 312 2.42 20.51 1.23
N SER A 313 1.33 19.76 1.33
CA SER A 313 0.00 20.27 0.95
C SER A 313 -0.38 21.50 1.78
N ASP A 314 -1.38 22.26 1.34
CA ASP A 314 -1.92 23.41 2.08
C ASP A 314 -2.80 23.02 3.27
N ARG A 315 -2.88 21.72 3.61
CA ARG A 315 -3.72 21.23 4.69
C ARG A 315 -3.20 21.72 6.04
N LYS A 316 -4.10 22.28 6.84
CA LYS A 316 -3.81 22.82 8.18
C LYS A 316 -4.66 22.13 9.23
N ALA A 317 -4.16 22.15 10.46
CA ALA A 317 -4.92 21.66 11.60
C ALA A 317 -6.22 22.47 11.77
N PRO A 318 -7.38 21.82 11.91
CA PRO A 318 -8.59 22.49 12.37
C PRO A 318 -8.46 22.85 13.86
N ALA A 319 -9.45 23.59 14.39
CA ALA A 319 -9.58 23.74 15.84
C ALA A 319 -9.87 22.38 16.49
N ALA A 320 -9.15 22.06 17.56
CA ALA A 320 -9.43 20.87 18.36
C ALA A 320 -10.81 20.99 19.03
N ARG A 321 -11.45 19.86 19.26
CA ARG A 321 -12.68 19.82 20.07
C ARG A 321 -12.40 20.14 21.53
N ASP A 322 -13.39 20.78 22.16
CA ASP A 322 -13.33 21.10 23.57
C ASP A 322 -13.34 19.82 24.42
N ALA A 323 -12.45 19.75 25.41
CA ALA A 323 -12.33 18.58 26.28
C ALA A 323 -13.59 18.31 27.13
N SER A 324 -14.42 19.34 27.35
CA SER A 324 -15.71 19.25 28.06
C SER A 324 -16.87 18.77 27.18
N ASP A 325 -16.67 18.60 25.87
CA ASP A 325 -17.66 17.99 24.97
C ASP A 325 -18.03 16.58 25.47
N ALA A 326 -19.33 16.24 25.43
CA ALA A 326 -19.83 14.96 25.93
C ALA A 326 -19.19 13.76 25.20
N THR A 327 -18.91 13.89 23.90
CA THR A 327 -18.21 12.89 23.09
C THR A 327 -16.78 12.71 23.55
N MET A 328 -16.09 13.82 23.86
CA MET A 328 -14.72 13.80 24.37
C MET A 328 -14.64 13.16 25.75
N THR A 329 -15.60 13.46 26.64
CA THR A 329 -15.67 12.88 27.99
C THR A 329 -15.92 11.36 27.95
N LEU A 330 -16.87 10.91 27.12
CA LEU A 330 -17.13 9.49 26.89
C LEU A 330 -15.90 8.80 26.26
N GLY A 331 -15.34 9.40 25.21
CA GLY A 331 -14.17 8.87 24.51
C GLY A 331 -12.95 8.73 25.42
N HIS A 332 -12.71 9.68 26.33
CA HIS A 332 -11.67 9.58 27.34
C HIS A 332 -11.87 8.38 28.26
N SER A 333 -13.08 8.19 28.78
CA SER A 333 -13.41 7.08 29.67
C SER A 333 -13.21 5.73 28.97
N LEU A 334 -13.65 5.62 27.72
CA LEU A 334 -13.45 4.43 26.88
C LEU A 334 -11.96 4.18 26.59
N PHE A 335 -11.19 5.23 26.30
CA PHE A 335 -9.76 5.13 26.05
C PHE A 335 -9.02 4.61 27.28
N MET A 336 -9.31 5.16 28.46
CA MET A 336 -8.69 4.73 29.72
C MET A 336 -9.02 3.28 30.06
N ALA A 337 -10.25 2.83 29.78
CA ALA A 337 -10.69 1.47 30.04
C ALA A 337 -10.15 0.42 29.05
N ASN A 338 -9.90 0.80 27.79
CA ASN A 338 -9.66 -0.17 26.72
C ASN A 338 -8.31 -0.02 26.00
N CYS A 339 -7.71 1.17 26.00
CA CYS A 339 -6.59 1.51 25.11
C CYS A 339 -5.32 1.93 25.89
N ALA A 340 -5.50 2.59 27.04
CA ALA A 340 -4.40 3.21 27.79
C ALA A 340 -3.37 2.20 28.33
N ALA A 341 -3.73 0.92 28.48
CA ALA A 341 -2.78 -0.11 28.90
C ALA A 341 -1.60 -0.26 27.92
N CYS A 342 -1.83 -0.07 26.62
CA CYS A 342 -0.79 -0.13 25.58
C CYS A 342 -0.36 1.26 25.13
N HIS A 343 -1.32 2.16 24.86
CA HIS A 343 -1.04 3.48 24.31
C HIS A 343 -0.64 4.53 25.35
N ARG A 344 -0.72 4.18 26.65
CA ARG A 344 -0.50 5.04 27.82
C ARG A 344 -1.53 6.16 27.90
N SER A 345 -1.76 6.70 29.09
CA SER A 345 -2.63 7.86 29.30
C SER A 345 -2.13 9.13 28.57
N SER A 346 -0.82 9.18 28.27
CA SER A 346 -0.20 10.25 27.47
C SER A 346 -0.36 10.07 25.96
N GLY A 347 -0.92 8.95 25.48
CA GLY A 347 -1.02 8.65 24.05
C GLY A 347 0.30 8.39 23.35
N GLN A 348 1.44 8.39 24.05
CA GLN A 348 2.77 8.24 23.45
C GLN A 348 3.10 6.81 23.01
N GLY A 349 2.35 5.81 23.50
CA GLY A 349 2.64 4.40 23.23
C GLY A 349 4.04 3.98 23.69
N VAL A 350 4.60 3.02 22.96
CA VAL A 350 5.91 2.41 23.20
C VAL A 350 6.69 2.47 21.89
N THR A 351 7.78 3.24 21.85
CA THR A 351 8.62 3.44 20.67
C THR A 351 8.92 2.13 19.94
N GLY A 352 8.70 2.12 18.62
CA GLY A 352 8.96 0.95 17.75
C GLY A 352 7.99 -0.23 17.91
N MET A 353 7.08 -0.19 18.88
CA MET A 353 6.19 -1.32 19.20
C MET A 353 4.71 -0.93 19.18
N VAL A 354 4.32 0.05 20.00
CA VAL A 354 2.95 0.56 20.06
C VAL A 354 2.96 1.99 19.56
N SER A 355 2.28 2.25 18.44
CA SER A 355 2.27 3.56 17.79
C SER A 355 1.93 4.68 18.76
N SER A 356 2.67 5.78 18.64
CA SER A 356 2.26 7.06 19.23
C SER A 356 0.94 7.48 18.59
N LEU A 357 -0.03 7.81 19.44
CA LEU A 357 -1.27 8.48 19.09
C LEU A 357 -1.12 10.00 19.26
N ALA A 358 -0.21 10.46 20.12
CA ALA A 358 0.12 11.86 20.30
C ALA A 358 0.83 12.44 19.07
N ASP A 359 0.42 13.64 18.64
CA ASP A 359 0.92 14.34 17.46
C ASP A 359 1.01 13.49 16.17
N SER A 360 0.14 12.48 16.05
CA SER A 360 0.25 11.45 15.02
C SER A 360 -0.40 11.91 13.71
N ALA A 361 0.38 11.94 12.62
CA ALA A 361 -0.14 12.27 11.29
C ALA A 361 -1.21 11.26 10.82
N GLY A 362 -1.03 9.97 11.16
CA GLY A 362 -2.00 8.92 10.85
C GLY A 362 -3.33 9.10 11.61
N VAL A 363 -3.26 9.52 12.88
CA VAL A 363 -4.47 9.86 13.66
C VAL A 363 -5.15 11.11 13.08
N ARG A 364 -4.38 12.09 12.59
CA ARG A 364 -4.88 13.35 12.01
C ARG A 364 -5.30 13.22 10.53
N ALA A 365 -5.17 12.04 9.93
CA ALA A 365 -5.52 11.81 8.54
C ALA A 365 -6.97 12.23 8.21
N PRO A 366 -7.23 12.81 7.03
CA PRO A 366 -8.58 13.19 6.62
C PRO A 366 -9.55 12.01 6.58
N ASP A 367 -9.10 10.88 6.04
CA ASP A 367 -9.84 9.62 6.02
C ASP A 367 -9.52 8.80 7.28
N PRO A 368 -10.50 8.55 8.17
CA PRO A 368 -10.29 7.79 9.39
C PRO A 368 -10.27 6.28 9.19
N ALA A 369 -10.37 5.76 7.96
CA ALA A 369 -10.51 4.34 7.66
C ALA A 369 -9.47 3.47 8.36
N ASN A 370 -8.19 3.85 8.36
CA ASN A 370 -7.13 3.06 9.02
C ASN A 370 -7.35 2.90 10.52
N MET A 371 -7.71 4.00 11.20
CA MET A 371 -7.93 3.99 12.64
C MET A 371 -9.17 3.15 12.97
N LEU A 372 -10.26 3.33 12.22
CA LEU A 372 -11.49 2.57 12.41
C LEU A 372 -11.28 1.08 12.16
N ARG A 373 -10.60 0.72 11.07
CA ARG A 373 -10.24 -0.66 10.75
C ARG A 373 -9.40 -1.28 11.86
N THR A 374 -8.37 -0.58 12.31
CA THR A 374 -7.47 -1.04 13.38
C THR A 374 -8.23 -1.29 14.69
N ILE A 375 -9.19 -0.44 15.05
CA ILE A 375 -10.01 -0.65 16.26
C ILE A 375 -10.99 -1.82 16.05
N LEU A 376 -11.64 -1.90 14.89
CA LEU A 376 -12.69 -2.88 14.61
C LEU A 376 -12.15 -4.31 14.50
N ILE A 377 -11.13 -4.53 13.67
CA ILE A 377 -10.62 -5.86 13.33
C ILE A 377 -9.22 -6.13 13.89
N GLY A 378 -8.63 -5.17 14.61
CA GLY A 378 -7.26 -5.27 15.08
C GLY A 378 -6.26 -4.94 13.97
N SER A 379 -4.98 -4.98 14.31
CA SER A 379 -3.89 -4.79 13.35
C SER A 379 -2.60 -5.38 13.90
N ARG A 380 -1.62 -5.62 13.03
CA ARG A 380 -0.28 -6.06 13.40
C ARG A 380 0.75 -5.15 12.77
N GLY A 381 1.79 -4.80 13.54
CA GLY A 381 2.95 -4.09 13.06
C GLY A 381 3.79 -4.92 12.08
N ALA A 382 4.67 -4.27 11.32
CA ALA A 382 5.61 -4.97 10.44
C ALA A 382 6.48 -5.97 11.23
N VAL A 383 6.78 -7.11 10.61
CA VAL A 383 7.71 -8.11 11.13
C VAL A 383 9.00 -7.99 10.33
N THR A 384 10.04 -7.47 10.98
CA THR A 384 11.34 -7.25 10.35
C THR A 384 12.44 -8.01 11.08
N GLN A 385 13.61 -8.12 10.46
CA GLN A 385 14.80 -8.71 11.11
C GLN A 385 15.15 -7.98 12.42
N SER A 386 14.87 -6.67 12.48
CA SER A 386 15.13 -5.83 13.66
C SER A 386 13.91 -5.70 14.59
N ASN A 387 12.73 -6.11 14.16
CA ASN A 387 11.48 -6.13 14.93
C ASN A 387 10.71 -7.44 14.70
N PRO A 388 11.18 -8.58 15.27
CA PRO A 388 10.60 -9.89 14.98
C PRO A 388 9.24 -10.11 15.64
N THR A 389 8.87 -9.29 16.64
CA THR A 389 7.61 -9.45 17.37
C THR A 389 6.42 -8.96 16.55
N GLY A 390 6.56 -7.80 15.88
CA GLY A 390 5.48 -7.12 15.16
C GLY A 390 4.23 -6.98 16.02
N ALA A 391 4.23 -6.03 16.97
CA ALA A 391 3.18 -5.94 17.99
C ALA A 391 1.77 -5.84 17.38
N ALA A 392 0.82 -6.50 18.04
CA ALA A 392 -0.55 -6.58 17.60
C ALA A 392 -1.47 -5.72 18.48
N MET A 393 -2.40 -5.03 17.84
CA MET A 393 -3.55 -4.40 18.49
C MET A 393 -4.74 -5.35 18.39
N PRO A 394 -5.41 -5.67 19.53
CA PRO A 394 -6.57 -6.56 19.51
C PRO A 394 -7.77 -5.91 18.82
N ASN A 395 -8.71 -6.75 18.39
CA ASN A 395 -9.97 -6.30 17.80
C ASN A 395 -10.99 -5.95 18.90
N PHE A 396 -11.74 -4.86 18.70
CA PHE A 396 -12.75 -4.36 19.64
C PHE A 396 -14.17 -4.37 19.08
N SER A 397 -14.38 -4.86 17.86
CA SER A 397 -15.70 -4.90 17.21
C SER A 397 -16.75 -5.63 18.06
N TRP A 398 -16.40 -6.74 18.71
CA TRP A 398 -17.28 -7.50 19.60
C TRP A 398 -17.61 -6.78 20.92
N LYS A 399 -16.79 -5.82 21.36
CA LYS A 399 -16.90 -5.19 22.68
C LYS A 399 -17.55 -3.81 22.64
N LEU A 400 -17.23 -3.02 21.61
CA LEU A 400 -17.59 -1.60 21.53
C LEU A 400 -18.63 -1.36 20.44
N THR A 401 -19.68 -0.61 20.80
CA THR A 401 -20.71 -0.19 19.85
C THR A 401 -20.16 0.83 18.85
N ASP A 402 -20.91 1.11 17.78
CA ASP A 402 -20.50 2.13 16.81
C ASP A 402 -20.39 3.52 17.44
N ALA A 403 -21.25 3.84 18.41
CA ALA A 403 -21.18 5.07 19.19
C ALA A 403 -19.94 5.12 20.09
N ASP A 404 -19.58 4.00 20.74
CA ASP A 404 -18.39 3.93 21.58
C ASP A 404 -17.11 4.12 20.75
N ILE A 405 -17.02 3.43 19.62
CA ILE A 405 -15.87 3.55 18.71
C ILE A 405 -15.80 4.97 18.15
N ALA A 406 -16.92 5.58 17.77
CA ALA A 406 -16.97 6.97 17.31
C ALA A 406 -16.47 7.95 18.39
N ALA A 407 -16.88 7.75 19.64
CA ALA A 407 -16.45 8.58 20.76
C ALA A 407 -14.95 8.45 21.07
N VAL A 408 -14.44 7.22 21.24
CA VAL A 408 -13.00 6.99 21.53
C VAL A 408 -12.11 7.45 20.38
N SER A 409 -12.55 7.25 19.14
CA SER A 409 -11.83 7.70 17.95
C SER A 409 -11.79 9.23 17.86
N THR A 410 -12.92 9.90 18.15
CA THR A 410 -12.99 11.37 18.20
C THR A 410 -12.10 11.93 19.30
N TYR A 411 -12.07 11.29 20.47
CA TYR A 411 -11.19 11.65 21.58
C TYR A 411 -9.71 11.55 21.19
N VAL A 412 -9.27 10.42 20.63
CA VAL A 412 -7.88 10.23 20.17
C VAL A 412 -7.48 11.27 19.12
N ARG A 413 -8.40 11.58 18.18
CA ARG A 413 -8.21 12.59 17.12
C ARG A 413 -8.13 14.03 17.60
N ASN A 414 -8.52 14.31 18.86
CA ASN A 414 -8.57 15.65 19.43
C ASN A 414 -7.82 15.74 20.79
N SER A 415 -6.91 14.79 21.05
CA SER A 415 -6.09 14.75 22.27
C SER A 415 -4.60 14.84 21.95
N TRP A 416 -3.79 15.22 22.94
CA TRP A 416 -2.30 15.20 22.85
C TRP A 416 -1.73 15.93 21.63
N GLY A 417 -2.21 17.15 21.37
CA GLY A 417 -1.77 17.96 20.23
C GLY A 417 -2.49 17.64 18.91
N ASN A 418 -3.33 16.60 18.89
CA ASN A 418 -4.16 16.31 17.73
C ASN A 418 -5.36 17.26 17.63
N ALA A 419 -5.72 17.57 16.39
CA ALA A 419 -6.99 18.19 16.02
C ALA A 419 -7.41 17.62 14.67
N ALA A 420 -8.62 17.07 14.57
CA ALA A 420 -9.16 16.55 13.32
C ALA A 420 -10.69 16.46 13.39
N ALA A 421 -11.33 16.29 12.23
CA ALA A 421 -12.77 16.08 12.12
C ALA A 421 -13.25 14.93 13.05
N PRO A 422 -14.45 15.05 13.64
CA PRO A 422 -15.00 13.99 14.48
C PRO A 422 -15.32 12.78 13.64
N ILE A 423 -15.52 11.66 14.30
CA ILE A 423 -16.06 10.45 13.68
C ILE A 423 -17.48 10.25 14.22
N SER A 424 -18.43 10.01 13.31
CA SER A 424 -19.81 9.68 13.67
C SER A 424 -20.00 8.17 13.82
N ALA A 425 -21.08 7.75 14.49
CA ALA A 425 -21.45 6.34 14.57
C ALA A 425 -21.75 5.75 13.18
N ASP A 426 -22.28 6.56 12.25
CA ASP A 426 -22.55 6.12 10.87
C ASP A 426 -21.25 5.85 10.09
N ASP A 427 -20.20 6.64 10.31
CA ASP A 427 -18.87 6.37 9.74
C ASP A 427 -18.35 5.00 10.21
N VAL A 428 -18.47 4.72 11.51
CA VAL A 428 -18.06 3.44 12.09
C VAL A 428 -18.90 2.30 11.52
N LYS A 429 -20.23 2.46 11.48
CA LYS A 429 -21.15 1.45 10.95
C LYS A 429 -20.82 1.10 9.50
N LYS A 430 -20.52 2.10 8.67
CA LYS A 430 -20.11 1.92 7.28
C LYS A 430 -18.82 1.10 7.18
N VAL A 431 -17.79 1.46 7.95
CA VAL A 431 -16.52 0.72 7.95
C VAL A 431 -16.72 -0.71 8.49
N ARG A 432 -17.46 -0.88 9.59
CA ARG A 432 -17.78 -2.18 10.17
C ARG A 432 -18.46 -3.11 9.15
N GLY A 433 -19.48 -2.60 8.46
CA GLY A 433 -20.18 -3.33 7.40
C GLY A 433 -19.24 -3.72 6.25
N SER A 434 -18.39 -2.79 5.80
CA SER A 434 -17.43 -3.07 4.73
C SER A 434 -16.37 -4.14 5.08
N LEU A 435 -16.09 -4.31 6.37
CA LEU A 435 -15.12 -5.27 6.87
C LEU A 435 -15.77 -6.62 7.26
N GLY A 436 -17.10 -6.73 7.24
CA GLY A 436 -17.81 -7.88 7.80
C GLY A 436 -17.51 -8.10 9.29
N ALA A 437 -17.17 -7.03 10.02
CA ALA A 437 -16.75 -7.14 11.41
C ALA A 437 -17.96 -7.38 12.34
N GLN A 438 -17.78 -8.23 13.35
CA GLN A 438 -18.83 -8.61 14.29
C GLN A 438 -19.48 -7.39 14.95
N SER A 439 -20.78 -7.42 15.23
CA SER A 439 -21.44 -6.41 16.06
C SER A 439 -21.05 -6.54 17.53
N ALA A 440 -21.18 -5.45 18.29
CA ALA A 440 -20.97 -5.50 19.73
C ALA A 440 -21.95 -6.48 20.40
N ILE A 441 -21.45 -7.27 21.36
CA ILE A 441 -22.28 -8.19 22.13
C ILE A 441 -23.38 -7.38 22.85
N GLY A 442 -24.63 -7.84 22.75
CA GLY A 442 -25.79 -7.18 23.36
C GLY A 442 -26.46 -6.12 22.48
N VAL A 443 -25.93 -5.83 21.28
CA VAL A 443 -26.64 -5.04 20.26
C VAL A 443 -27.34 -6.00 19.31
N ALA A 444 -28.65 -5.87 19.14
CA ALA A 444 -29.41 -6.68 18.20
C ALA A 444 -28.87 -6.47 16.78
N GLN A 445 -28.59 -7.56 16.06
CA GLN A 445 -28.25 -7.49 14.65
C GLN A 445 -29.53 -7.17 13.88
N ASN A 446 -29.73 -5.89 13.56
CA ASN A 446 -30.72 -5.53 12.55
C ASN A 446 -30.15 -5.98 11.20
N GLN A 447 -30.56 -7.20 10.79
CA GLN A 447 -30.39 -7.71 9.43
C GLN A 447 -31.10 -6.82 8.42
#